data_AF-A0AAN7BZT5-F1
#
_entry.id   AF-A0AAN7BZT5-F1
#
_cell.length_a   1.000
_cell.length_b   1.000
_cell.length_c   1.000
_cell.angle_alpha   90.00
_cell.angle_beta   90.00
_cell.angle_gamma   90.00
#
_symmetry.space_group_name_H-M   'P 1'
#
loop_
_entity.id
_entity.type
_entity.pdbx_description
1 polymer ?
#
loop_
_entity_poly.entity_id
_entity_poly.type
_entity_poly.pdbx_seq_one_letter_code
_entity_poly.pdbx_strand_id
1 'polypeptide(L)'
;MSGQGAGSAARPAKASTPTPAQQHDGRDWEANFEREQLRKEARMQEHWLKWLHQADKESTVVLVFDKSPDAIAAEIKKLAGANTRITTVPRVLGVYESIEEGKDLGTVQAGLVTIGVYGAIKDKYELKSITVKFDNHERLAFIPVAPRNQ
;
A
#
# COMPACT_ATOMS: atom_id res chain seq x y z
N MET A 1 64.40 33.43 32.14
CA MET A 1 64.51 32.57 33.33
C MET A 1 63.13 32.50 33.98
N SER A 2 62.78 31.32 34.47
CA SER A 2 61.46 30.83 34.86
C SER A 2 60.62 31.75 35.76
N GLY A 3 59.30 31.72 35.59
CA GLY A 3 58.34 32.30 36.52
C GLY A 3 56.99 31.58 36.45
N GLN A 4 56.88 30.46 37.17
CA GLN A 4 55.63 29.78 37.50
C GLN A 4 54.76 30.68 38.39
N GLY A 5 53.52 30.95 37.97
CA GLY A 5 52.48 31.48 38.85
C GLY A 5 51.63 30.34 39.39
N ALA A 6 51.84 29.97 40.67
CA ALA A 6 51.00 29.02 41.38
C ALA A 6 49.78 29.72 42.00
N GLY A 7 48.62 29.08 41.85
CA GLY A 7 47.29 29.64 42.08
C GLY A 7 46.98 30.06 43.52
N SER A 8 46.14 31.10 43.61
CA SER A 8 45.57 31.60 44.86
C SER A 8 44.38 30.75 45.34
N ALA A 9 44.51 30.39 46.61
CA ALA A 9 43.56 29.96 47.62
C ALA A 9 42.04 30.07 47.36
N ALA A 10 41.38 29.00 47.80
CA ALA A 10 39.94 28.77 47.89
C ALA A 10 39.18 29.76 48.80
N ARG A 11 37.91 30.02 48.44
CA ARG A 11 36.85 30.54 49.32
C ARG A 11 35.62 29.61 49.27
N PRO A 12 34.88 29.44 50.39
CA PRO A 12 33.98 28.32 50.59
C PRO A 12 32.64 28.48 49.85
N ALA A 13 32.10 27.35 49.41
CA ALA A 13 30.81 27.23 48.75
C ALA A 13 29.65 27.65 49.66
N LYS A 14 28.76 28.50 49.15
CA LYS A 14 27.44 28.73 49.75
C LYS A 14 26.63 27.43 49.66
N ALA A 15 26.25 26.91 50.82
CA ALA A 15 25.28 25.82 50.92
C ALA A 15 23.97 26.26 50.26
N SER A 16 23.61 25.59 49.17
CA SER A 16 22.29 25.72 48.56
C SER A 16 21.34 24.79 49.30
N THR A 17 20.39 25.37 50.02
CA THR A 17 19.26 24.67 50.62
C THR A 17 18.46 23.99 49.50
N PRO A 18 18.11 22.70 49.58
CA PRO A 18 17.25 22.08 48.58
C PRO A 18 15.82 22.60 48.76
N THR A 19 15.25 23.14 47.68
CA THR A 19 13.83 23.45 47.55
C THR A 19 13.00 22.18 47.83
N PRO A 20 11.88 22.24 48.59
CA PRO A 20 11.03 21.08 48.75
C PRO A 20 10.46 20.69 47.38
N ALA A 21 10.62 19.41 47.02
CA ALA A 21 9.99 18.84 45.84
C ALA A 21 8.47 19.01 45.94
N GLN A 22 7.90 19.76 45.00
CA GLN A 22 6.46 19.90 44.84
C GLN A 22 5.91 18.50 44.50
N GLN A 23 5.32 17.84 45.50
CA GLN A 23 4.63 16.56 45.30
C GLN A 23 3.45 16.82 44.36
N HIS A 24 3.63 16.49 43.08
CA HIS A 24 2.51 16.31 42.18
C HIS A 24 1.75 15.08 42.69
N ASP A 25 0.48 15.26 43.07
CA ASP A 25 -0.43 14.18 43.42
C ASP A 25 -0.48 13.17 42.25
N GLY A 26 0.22 12.05 42.42
CA GLY A 26 0.38 11.03 41.37
C GLY A 26 -0.93 10.44 40.86
N ARG A 27 -2.02 10.56 41.64
CA ARG A 27 -3.36 10.08 41.29
C ARG A 27 -4.01 10.85 40.14
N ASP A 28 -3.80 12.17 40.07
CA ASP A 28 -4.39 12.99 39.00
C ASP A 28 -3.62 12.84 37.68
N TRP A 29 -2.32 12.50 37.76
CA TRP A 29 -1.50 12.21 36.59
C TRP A 29 -1.82 10.84 35.98
N GLU A 30 -1.97 9.80 36.81
CA GLU A 30 -2.39 8.46 36.37
C GLU A 30 -3.78 8.49 35.71
N ALA A 31 -4.76 9.14 36.33
CA ALA A 31 -6.13 9.22 35.77
C ALA A 31 -6.20 9.99 34.44
N ASN A 32 -5.36 11.02 34.26
CA ASN A 32 -5.28 11.75 33.01
C ASN A 32 -4.52 10.96 31.93
N PHE A 33 -3.46 10.25 32.30
CA PHE A 33 -2.72 9.36 31.40
C PHE A 33 -3.61 8.23 30.88
N GLU A 34 -4.38 7.57 31.75
CA GLU A 34 -5.34 6.53 31.35
C GLU A 34 -6.42 7.07 30.41
N ARG A 35 -6.96 8.27 30.68
CA ARG A 35 -7.93 8.93 29.78
C ARG A 35 -7.33 9.29 28.42
N GLU A 36 -6.07 9.73 28.38
CA GLU A 36 -5.38 10.00 27.13
C GLU A 36 -5.07 8.73 26.33
N GLN A 37 -4.69 7.65 27.00
CA GLN A 37 -4.51 6.34 26.36
C GLN A 37 -5.83 5.83 25.76
N LEU A 38 -6.92 5.86 26.52
CA LEU A 38 -8.25 5.47 26.04
C LEU A 38 -8.71 6.30 24.83
N ARG A 39 -8.44 7.62 24.84
CA ARG A 39 -8.74 8.49 23.68
C ARG A 39 -7.85 8.16 22.48
N LYS A 40 -6.59 7.82 22.71
CA LYS A 40 -5.64 7.43 21.66
C LYS A 40 -6.06 6.09 21.04
N GLU A 41 -6.42 5.11 21.87
CA GLU A 41 -6.94 3.81 21.44
C GLU A 41 -8.23 3.97 20.64
N ALA A 42 -9.18 4.79 21.11
CA ALA A 42 -10.40 5.07 20.37
C ALA A 42 -10.13 5.70 18.98
N ARG A 43 -9.17 6.64 18.89
CA ARG A 43 -8.76 7.23 17.61
C ARG A 43 -8.04 6.23 16.71
N MET A 44 -7.21 5.35 17.27
CA MET A 44 -6.59 4.28 16.50
C MET A 44 -7.66 3.32 15.98
N GLN A 45 -8.61 2.91 16.82
CA GLN A 45 -9.69 2.02 16.41
C GLN A 45 -10.57 2.67 15.33
N GLU A 46 -10.91 3.95 15.44
CA GLU A 46 -11.63 4.69 14.39
C GLU A 46 -10.81 4.79 13.10
N HIS A 47 -9.50 5.03 13.19
CA HIS A 47 -8.59 5.06 12.05
C HIS A 47 -8.49 3.69 11.37
N TRP A 48 -8.37 2.61 12.16
CA TRP A 48 -8.37 1.22 11.68
C TRP A 48 -9.70 0.85 11.04
N LEU A 49 -10.84 1.22 11.63
CA LEU A 49 -12.17 0.97 11.06
C LEU A 49 -12.38 1.71 9.74
N LYS A 50 -11.88 2.94 9.58
CA LYS A 50 -11.90 3.67 8.30
C LYS A 50 -11.09 2.97 7.22
N TRP A 51 -9.98 2.33 7.57
CA TRP A 51 -9.18 1.51 6.65
C TRP A 51 -9.80 0.13 6.37
N LEU A 52 -10.45 -0.50 7.35
CA LEU A 52 -11.14 -1.78 7.17
C LEU A 52 -12.31 -1.71 6.17
N HIS A 53 -13.01 -0.58 6.08
CA HIS A 53 -14.03 -0.37 5.04
C HIS A 53 -13.47 -0.40 3.60
N GLN A 54 -12.15 -0.26 3.42
CA GLN A 54 -11.48 -0.52 2.15
C GLN A 54 -10.98 -1.97 2.03
N ALA A 55 -10.69 -2.65 3.14
CA ALA A 55 -10.29 -4.05 3.16
C ALA A 55 -11.43 -5.00 2.74
N ASP A 56 -12.69 -4.62 3.02
CA ASP A 56 -13.88 -5.40 2.65
C ASP A 56 -14.36 -5.14 1.21
N LYS A 57 -13.74 -4.18 0.50
CA LYS A 57 -13.99 -4.00 -0.93
C LYS A 57 -13.20 -5.06 -1.67
N GLU A 58 -13.93 -6.00 -2.25
CA GLU A 58 -13.39 -7.02 -3.13
C GLU A 58 -12.51 -6.34 -4.19
N SER A 59 -11.19 -6.50 -4.05
CA SER A 59 -10.23 -5.77 -4.88
C SER A 59 -10.34 -6.28 -6.31
N THR A 60 -10.60 -5.36 -7.24
CA THR A 60 -10.75 -5.71 -8.66
C THR A 60 -9.48 -5.41 -9.44
N VAL A 61 -9.12 -6.31 -10.35
CA VAL A 61 -7.99 -6.19 -11.26
C VAL A 61 -8.50 -6.13 -12.70
N VAL A 62 -7.81 -5.39 -13.58
CA VAL A 62 -8.15 -5.33 -15.01
C VAL A 62 -7.48 -6.50 -15.74
N LEU A 63 -8.29 -7.36 -16.38
CA LEU A 63 -7.82 -8.43 -17.26
C LEU A 63 -8.18 -8.16 -18.70
N VAL A 64 -7.28 -8.53 -19.61
CA VAL A 64 -7.47 -8.48 -21.06
C VAL A 64 -7.87 -9.86 -21.57
N PHE A 65 -8.89 -9.93 -22.43
CA PHE A 65 -9.52 -11.17 -22.87
C PHE A 65 -9.23 -11.53 -24.33
N ASP A 66 -9.02 -10.55 -25.20
CA ASP A 66 -8.90 -10.74 -26.66
C ASP A 66 -7.46 -10.95 -27.15
N LYS A 67 -6.45 -10.65 -26.32
CA LYS A 67 -5.03 -10.83 -26.65
C LYS A 67 -4.42 -12.10 -26.07
N SER A 68 -5.24 -12.93 -25.42
CA SER A 68 -4.87 -14.27 -24.97
C SER A 68 -5.18 -15.30 -26.06
N PRO A 69 -4.45 -16.43 -26.12
CA PRO A 69 -4.83 -17.57 -26.95
C PRO A 69 -6.29 -18.00 -26.71
N ASP A 70 -6.99 -18.46 -27.75
CA ASP A 70 -8.45 -18.73 -27.70
C ASP A 70 -8.87 -19.66 -26.56
N ALA A 71 -8.07 -20.70 -26.30
CA ALA A 71 -8.31 -21.63 -25.20
C ALA A 71 -8.25 -20.94 -23.82
N ILE A 72 -7.29 -20.02 -23.64
CA ILE A 72 -7.12 -19.25 -22.41
C ILE A 72 -8.23 -18.22 -22.29
N ALA A 73 -8.56 -17.52 -23.38
CA ALA A 73 -9.66 -16.55 -23.40
C ALA A 73 -11.00 -17.17 -23.01
N ALA A 74 -11.30 -18.38 -23.50
CA ALA A 74 -12.50 -19.12 -23.12
C ALA A 74 -12.52 -19.49 -21.63
N GLU A 75 -11.38 -19.91 -21.07
CA GLU A 75 -11.28 -20.25 -19.64
C GLU A 75 -11.40 -19.03 -18.75
N ILE A 76 -10.75 -17.90 -19.09
CA ILE A 76 -10.87 -16.65 -18.34
C ILE A 76 -12.34 -16.20 -18.32
N LYS A 77 -13.04 -16.23 -19.46
CA LYS A 77 -14.48 -15.88 -19.52
C LYS A 77 -15.33 -16.79 -18.63
N LYS A 78 -14.99 -18.08 -18.54
CA LYS A 78 -15.68 -19.04 -17.66
C LYS A 78 -15.43 -18.71 -16.18
N LEU A 79 -14.20 -18.35 -15.80
CA LEU A 79 -13.82 -18.04 -14.43
C LEU A 79 -14.33 -16.67 -13.97
N ALA A 80 -14.26 -15.66 -14.84
CA ALA A 80 -14.76 -14.32 -14.56
C ALA A 80 -16.29 -14.29 -14.39
N GLY A 81 -16.98 -15.22 -15.07
CA GLY A 81 -18.42 -15.40 -14.97
C GLY A 81 -19.21 -14.46 -15.89
N ALA A 82 -20.50 -14.75 -16.09
CA ALA A 82 -21.35 -14.04 -17.04
C ALA A 82 -21.59 -12.55 -16.69
N ASN A 83 -21.31 -12.16 -15.44
CA ASN A 83 -21.53 -10.80 -14.95
C ASN A 83 -20.34 -9.86 -15.21
N THR A 84 -19.20 -10.37 -15.70
CA THR A 84 -18.05 -9.52 -16.02
C THR A 84 -18.36 -8.62 -17.20
N ARG A 85 -18.38 -7.31 -16.95
CA ARG A 85 -18.49 -6.31 -18.00
C ARG A 85 -17.16 -6.21 -18.73
N ILE A 86 -17.17 -6.67 -19.98
CA ILE A 86 -16.03 -6.56 -20.90
C ILE A 86 -16.27 -5.34 -21.78
N THR A 87 -15.30 -4.43 -21.79
CA THR A 87 -15.33 -3.18 -22.55
C THR A 87 -14.11 -3.11 -23.47
N THR A 88 -14.30 -2.57 -24.66
CA THR A 88 -13.19 -2.24 -25.55
C THR A 88 -12.52 -0.95 -25.08
N VAL A 89 -11.24 -1.05 -24.72
CA VAL A 89 -10.44 0.07 -24.21
C VAL A 89 -9.18 0.24 -25.06
N PRO A 90 -8.72 1.48 -25.30
CA PRO A 90 -7.46 1.70 -25.98
C PRO A 90 -6.30 1.33 -25.05
N ARG A 91 -5.30 0.64 -25.60
CA ARG A 91 -3.98 0.56 -24.95
C ARG A 91 -3.31 1.93 -24.99
N VAL A 92 -2.54 2.21 -23.94
CA VAL A 92 -1.60 3.33 -23.89
C VAL A 92 -0.23 2.80 -23.48
N LEU A 93 0.85 3.46 -23.91
CA LEU A 93 2.19 3.10 -23.47
C LEU A 93 2.33 3.44 -21.98
N GLY A 94 2.81 2.46 -21.20
CA GLY A 94 2.97 2.60 -19.77
C GLY A 94 4.41 2.38 -19.31
N VAL A 95 4.71 2.84 -18.09
CA VAL A 95 6.05 2.79 -17.49
C VAL A 95 6.51 1.35 -17.19
N TYR A 96 5.58 0.40 -17.06
CA TYR A 96 5.87 -1.00 -16.70
C TYR A 96 5.14 -1.98 -17.62
N GLU A 97 5.57 -2.03 -18.88
CA GLU A 97 5.06 -3.01 -19.84
C GLU A 97 6.04 -4.18 -20.02
N SER A 98 5.50 -5.40 -19.97
CA SER A 98 6.27 -6.63 -20.20
C SER A 98 6.22 -7.08 -21.67
N ILE A 99 5.69 -6.23 -22.54
CA ILE A 99 5.53 -6.47 -23.98
C ILE A 99 6.52 -5.56 -24.70
N GLU A 100 7.12 -6.06 -25.78
CA GLU A 100 8.06 -5.29 -26.59
C GLU A 100 7.48 -3.92 -26.96
N GLU A 101 8.26 -2.89 -26.61
CA GLU A 101 7.98 -1.49 -26.90
C GLU A 101 7.73 -1.34 -28.41
N GLY A 102 6.58 -0.78 -28.81
CA GLY A 102 6.25 -0.55 -30.22
C GLY A 102 5.36 -1.62 -30.90
N LYS A 103 5.02 -2.75 -30.27
CA LYS A 103 4.00 -3.66 -30.82
C LYS A 103 2.62 -3.06 -30.61
N ASP A 104 2.05 -2.33 -31.57
CA ASP A 104 0.72 -1.74 -31.41
C ASP A 104 -0.33 -2.85 -31.17
N LEU A 105 -0.93 -2.83 -29.99
CA LEU A 105 -2.03 -3.74 -29.64
C LEU A 105 -3.39 -3.12 -29.95
N GLY A 106 -3.40 -1.82 -30.33
CA GLY A 106 -4.57 -1.03 -30.64
C GLY A 106 -5.54 -0.99 -29.47
N THR A 107 -6.80 -1.29 -29.77
CA THR A 107 -7.83 -1.51 -28.77
C THR A 107 -7.82 -2.96 -28.28
N VAL A 108 -8.05 -3.14 -26.98
CA VAL A 108 -8.15 -4.44 -26.31
C VAL A 108 -9.51 -4.58 -25.62
N GLN A 109 -10.00 -5.80 -25.47
CA GLN A 109 -11.18 -6.10 -24.67
C GLN A 109 -10.74 -6.39 -23.24
N ALA A 110 -11.08 -5.49 -22.33
CA ALA A 110 -10.70 -5.61 -20.93
C ALA A 110 -11.92 -5.58 -20.00
N GLY A 111 -11.81 -6.22 -18.85
CA GLY A 111 -12.86 -6.26 -17.83
C GLY A 111 -12.28 -6.27 -16.42
N LEU A 112 -13.08 -5.82 -15.47
CA LEU A 112 -12.75 -5.90 -14.04
C LEU A 112 -13.10 -7.29 -13.52
N VAL A 113 -12.14 -7.95 -12.92
CA VAL A 113 -12.32 -9.25 -12.25
C VAL A 113 -11.94 -9.16 -10.79
N THR A 114 -12.45 -10.06 -9.96
CA THR A 114 -12.12 -10.12 -8.54
C THR A 114 -10.71 -10.68 -8.35
N ILE A 115 -10.09 -10.37 -7.20
CA ILE A 115 -8.75 -10.88 -6.88
C ILE A 115 -8.69 -12.41 -6.82
N GLY A 116 -9.79 -13.08 -6.48
CA GLY A 116 -9.90 -14.54 -6.50
C GLY A 116 -9.77 -15.12 -7.92
N VAL A 117 -10.45 -14.51 -8.89
CA VAL A 117 -10.33 -14.88 -10.31
C VAL A 117 -8.91 -14.60 -10.81
N TYR A 118 -8.37 -13.44 -10.46
CA TYR A 118 -6.98 -13.10 -10.79
C TYR A 118 -5.98 -14.11 -10.24
N GLY A 119 -6.13 -14.53 -8.97
CA GLY A 119 -5.29 -15.55 -8.34
C GLY A 119 -5.34 -16.88 -9.09
N ALA A 120 -6.54 -17.38 -9.38
CA ALA A 120 -6.73 -18.63 -10.12
C ALA A 120 -6.10 -18.62 -11.52
N ILE A 121 -6.08 -17.47 -12.19
CA ILE A 121 -5.45 -17.30 -13.51
C ILE A 121 -3.94 -17.22 -13.37
N LYS A 122 -3.44 -16.46 -12.40
CA LYS A 122 -2.00 -16.30 -12.13
C LYS A 122 -1.32 -17.62 -11.79
N ASP A 123 -2.01 -18.52 -11.10
CA ASP A 123 -1.48 -19.84 -10.74
C ASP A 123 -1.32 -20.78 -11.96
N LYS A 124 -2.05 -20.51 -13.05
CA LYS A 124 -2.07 -21.36 -14.26
C LYS A 124 -1.33 -20.76 -15.45
N TYR A 125 -1.27 -19.44 -15.52
CA TYR A 125 -0.82 -18.71 -16.70
C TYR A 125 0.21 -17.66 -16.33
N GLU A 126 1.12 -17.41 -17.26
CA GLU A 126 2.00 -16.25 -17.16
C GLU A 126 1.20 -14.98 -17.48
N LEU A 127 1.42 -13.91 -16.73
CA LEU A 127 0.69 -12.65 -16.89
C LEU A 127 1.62 -11.58 -17.44
N LYS A 128 1.31 -11.07 -18.64
CA LYS A 128 2.01 -9.90 -19.21
C LYS A 128 1.27 -8.62 -18.85
N SER A 129 1.98 -7.66 -18.29
CA SER A 129 1.42 -6.35 -17.96
C SER A 129 1.39 -5.41 -19.18
N ILE A 130 0.28 -4.67 -19.32
CA ILE A 130 0.11 -3.54 -20.23
C ILE A 130 -0.59 -2.38 -19.51
N THR A 131 -0.54 -1.19 -20.07
CA THR A 131 -1.38 -0.08 -19.60
C THR A 131 -2.55 0.18 -20.55
N VAL A 132 -3.74 0.36 -19.99
CA VAL A 132 -4.96 0.64 -20.76
C VAL A 132 -5.66 1.86 -20.20
N LYS A 133 -6.39 2.59 -21.04
CA LYS A 133 -7.26 3.68 -20.60
C LYS A 133 -8.65 3.13 -20.31
N PHE A 134 -8.91 2.83 -19.04
CA PHE A 134 -10.17 2.28 -18.55
C PHE A 134 -10.93 3.36 -17.77
N ASP A 135 -12.18 3.64 -18.14
CA ASP A 135 -13.00 4.72 -17.54
C ASP A 135 -12.29 6.07 -17.47
N ASN A 136 -11.61 6.48 -18.55
CA ASN A 136 -10.78 7.70 -18.64
C ASN A 136 -9.55 7.75 -17.72
N HIS A 137 -9.21 6.68 -17.01
CA HIS A 137 -8.02 6.56 -16.20
C HIS A 137 -7.05 5.54 -16.79
N GLU A 138 -5.75 5.82 -16.70
CA GLU A 138 -4.73 4.83 -17.01
C GLU A 138 -4.69 3.77 -15.90
N ARG A 139 -4.82 2.51 -16.29
CA ARG A 139 -4.78 1.37 -15.38
C ARG A 139 -3.85 0.30 -15.91
N LEU A 140 -3.14 -0.36 -14.99
CA LEU A 140 -2.41 -1.58 -15.29
C LEU A 140 -3.41 -2.71 -15.55
N ALA A 141 -3.27 -3.35 -16.70
CA ALA A 141 -4.03 -4.53 -17.09
C ALA A 141 -3.09 -5.70 -17.37
N PHE A 142 -3.61 -6.92 -17.20
CA PHE A 142 -2.84 -8.13 -17.39
C PHE A 142 -3.41 -8.97 -18.53
N ILE A 143 -2.53 -9.43 -19.41
CA ILE A 143 -2.82 -10.38 -20.49
C ILE A 143 -2.33 -11.75 -20.04
N PRO A 144 -3.23 -12.71 -19.78
CA PRO A 144 -2.81 -14.08 -19.52
C PRO A 144 -2.29 -14.73 -20.79
N VAL A 145 -1.13 -15.35 -20.71
CA VAL A 145 -0.48 -16.07 -21.81
C VAL A 145 -0.13 -17.49 -21.36
N ALA A 146 0.05 -18.38 -22.32
CA ALA A 146 0.48 -19.74 -22.03
C ALA A 146 1.80 -19.69 -21.22
N PRO A 147 1.96 -20.54 -20.20
CA PRO A 147 3.22 -20.61 -19.47
C PRO A 147 4.35 -20.89 -20.46
N ARG A 148 5.45 -20.14 -20.37
CA ARG A 148 6.67 -20.52 -21.09
C ARG A 148 7.04 -21.93 -20.65
N ASN A 149 6.91 -22.91 -21.56
CA ASN A 149 7.49 -24.23 -21.38
C ASN A 149 8.98 -24.03 -21.08
N GLN A 150 9.36 -24.24 -19.82
CA GLN A 150 10.75 -24.45 -19.42
C GLN A 150 11.05 -25.93 -19.49
#